data_AF-A0A6L3V9Y3-F1
#
_entry.id   AF-A0A6L3V9Y3-F1
#
_cell.length_a   1.000
_cell.length_b   1.000
_cell.length_c   1.000
_cell.angle_alpha   90.00
_cell.angle_beta   90.00
_cell.angle_gamma   90.00
#
_symmetry.space_group_name_H-M   'P 1'
#
loop_
_entity.id
_entity.type
_entity.pdbx_description
1 polymer ?
#
loop_
_entity_poly.entity_id
_entity_poly.type
_entity_poly.pdbx_seq_one_letter_code
_entity_poly.pdbx_strand_id
1 'polypeptide(L)' 'MSNKDLLLLIEQKRIELIQVAMKDGLASSTAIKFSQELDNLLNEYYRKHTKKIASH' A
#
# COMPACT_ATOMS: atom_id res chain seq x y z
N MET A 1 8.74 3.66 12.05
CA MET A 1 9.02 3.78 10.61
C MET A 1 9.16 5.23 10.23
N SER A 2 10.25 5.60 9.56
CA SER A 2 10.35 6.89 8.89
C SER A 2 9.42 6.95 7.66
N ASN A 3 9.16 8.14 7.14
CA ASN A 3 8.36 8.30 5.92
C ASN A 3 9.02 7.61 4.72
N LYS A 4 10.36 7.55 4.67
CA LYS A 4 11.10 6.85 3.61
C LYS A 4 10.92 5.34 3.68
N ASP A 5 10.94 4.78 4.90
CA ASP A 5 10.73 3.34 5.09
C ASP A 5 9.32 2.92 4.67
N LEU A 6 8.32 3.76 4.99
CA LEU A 6 6.93 3.50 4.61
C LEU A 6 6.73 3.57 3.09
N LEU A 7 7.37 4.53 2.41
CA LEU A 7 7.35 4.61 0.95
C LEU A 7 8.01 3.39 0.30
N LEU A 8 9.15 2.93 0.84
CA LEU A 8 9.81 1.72 0.34
C LEU A 8 8.90 0.50 0.48
N LEU A 9 8.21 0.37 1.61
CA LEU A 9 7.28 -0.73 1.87
C LEU A 9 6.07 -0.70 0.93
N ILE A 10 5.55 0.49 0.61
CA ILE A 10 4.48 0.68 -0.38
C ILE A 10 4.93 0.20 -1.76
N GLU A 11 6.12 0.59 -2.21
CA GLU A 11 6.64 0.17 -3.52
C GLU A 11 6.92 -1.33 -3.59
N GLN A 12 7.46 -1.92 -2.52
CA GLN A 12 7.65 -3.37 -2.42
C GLN A 12 6.31 -4.11 -2.53
N LYS A 13 5.31 -3.70 -1.74
CA LYS A 13 3.98 -4.32 -1.76
C LYS A 13 3.27 -4.14 -3.11
N ARG A 14 3.49 -3.01 -3.79
CA ARG A 14 2.98 -2.77 -5.15
C ARG A 14 3.58 -3.75 -6.17
N ILE A 15 4.89 -4.00 -6.13
CA ILE A 15 5.55 -4.98 -6.99
C ILE A 15 5.00 -6.38 -6.72
N GLU A 16 4.87 -6.76 -5.45
CA GLU A 16 4.27 -8.04 -5.05
C GLU A 16 2.84 -8.22 -5.59
N LEU A 17 1.99 -7.19 -5.47
CA LEU A 17 0.63 -7.21 -6.00
C LEU A 17 0.62 -7.43 -7.52
N ILE A 18 1.49 -6.74 -8.26
CA ILE A 18 1.59 -6.90 -9.71
C ILE A 18 1.98 -8.34 -10.06
N GLN A 19 2.97 -8.91 -9.37
CA GLN A 19 3.41 -10.28 -9.60
C GLN A 19 2.29 -11.30 -9.32
N VAL A 20 1.57 -11.14 -8.21
CA VAL A 20 0.44 -12.00 -7.85
C VAL A 20 -0.70 -11.84 -8.85
N ALA A 21 -1.05 -10.62 -9.26
CA ALA A 21 -2.10 -10.39 -10.24
C ALA A 21 -1.76 -10.96 -11.62
N MET A 22 -0.48 -10.93 -12.01
CA MET A 22 -0.01 -11.56 -13.25
C MET A 22 -0.07 -13.09 -13.19
N LYS A 23 0.18 -13.68 -12.02
CA LYS A 23 0.23 -15.13 -11.83
C LYS A 23 -1.15 -15.76 -11.60
N ASP A 24 -1.91 -15.19 -10.68
CA ASP A 24 -3.15 -15.77 -10.14
C ASP A 24 -4.39 -15.04 -10.68
N GLY A 25 -4.20 -13.92 -11.40
CA GLY A 25 -5.28 -13.03 -11.85
C GLY A 25 -5.65 -11.99 -10.79
N LEU A 26 -6.09 -10.82 -11.24
CA LEU A 26 -6.42 -9.68 -10.37
C LEU A 26 -7.61 -9.95 -9.42
N ALA A 27 -8.53 -10.82 -9.82
CA ALA A 27 -9.69 -11.21 -9.02
C ALA A 27 -9.41 -12.39 -8.07
N SER A 28 -8.18 -12.91 -8.03
CA SER A 28 -7.82 -13.95 -7.08
C SER A 28 -7.91 -13.44 -5.64
N SER A 29 -8.25 -14.32 -4.71
CA SER A 29 -8.24 -14.00 -3.28
C SER A 29 -6.88 -13.48 -2.81
N THR A 30 -5.80 -13.97 -3.41
CA THR A 30 -4.42 -13.54 -3.12
C THR A 30 -4.18 -12.10 -3.59
N ALA A 31 -4.54 -11.76 -4.84
CA ALA A 31 -4.41 -10.40 -5.36
C ALA A 31 -5.29 -9.40 -4.58
N ILE A 32 -6.52 -9.80 -4.22
CA ILE A 32 -7.41 -8.98 -3.41
C ILE A 32 -6.79 -8.70 -2.03
N LYS A 33 -6.24 -9.71 -1.37
CA LYS A 33 -5.56 -9.54 -0.08
C LYS A 33 -4.37 -8.59 -0.20
N PHE A 34 -3.53 -8.76 -1.23
CA PHE A 34 -2.36 -7.90 -1.44
C PHE A 34 -2.76 -6.46 -1.76
N SER A 35 -3.87 -6.26 -2.48
CA SER A 35 -4.46 -4.93 -2.72
C SER A 35 -4.94 -4.28 -1.42
N GLN A 36 -5.55 -5.03 -0.51
CA GLN A 36 -5.99 -4.52 0.79
C GLN A 36 -4.80 -4.15 1.69
N GLU A 37 -3.73 -4.95 1.67
CA GLU A 37 -2.49 -4.64 2.39
C GLU A 37 -1.83 -3.37 1.84
N LEU A 38 -1.78 -3.21 0.51
CA LEU A 38 -1.28 -1.99 -0.13
C LEU A 38 -2.11 -0.76 0.25
N ASP A 39 -3.44 -0.89 0.22
CA ASP A 39 -4.35 0.20 0.59
C ASP A 39 -4.16 0.64 2.05
N ASN A 40 -3.95 -0.30 2.97
CA ASN A 40 -3.64 0.01 4.36
C ASN A 40 -2.34 0.81 4.51
N LEU A 41 -1.29 0.47 3.76
CA LEU A 41 -0.02 1.21 3.77
C LEU A 41 -0.17 2.62 3.20
N LEU A 42 -0.92 2.76 2.10
CA LEU A 42 -1.25 4.06 1.51
C LEU A 42 -2.05 4.93 2.48
N ASN A 43 -3.02 4.34 3.17
CA ASN A 43 -3.82 5.03 4.19
C ASN A 43 -2.97 5.44 5.40
N GLU A 44 -2.03 4.60 5.85
CA GLU A 44 -1.09 4.96 6.92
C GLU A 44 -0.21 6.15 6.51
N TYR A 45 0.32 6.12 5.28
CA TYR A 45 1.10 7.21 4.72
C TYR A 45 0.25 8.48 4.63
N TYR A 46 -0.95 8.37 4.07
CA TYR A 46 -1.88 9.48 3.98
C TYR A 46 -2.15 10.09 5.34
N ARG A 47 -2.50 9.31 6.38
CA ARG A 47 -2.78 9.81 7.74
C ARG A 47 -1.60 10.54 8.36
N LYS A 48 -0.37 10.04 8.15
CA LYS A 48 0.86 10.71 8.63
C LYS A 48 1.07 12.07 7.95
N HIS A 49 0.63 12.22 6.71
CA HIS A 49 0.82 13.42 5.91
C HIS A 49 -0.38 14.38 5.92
N THR A 50 -1.61 13.92 6.14
CA THR A 50 -2.83 14.77 6.24
C THR A 50 -3.12 15.30 7.63
N LYS A 51 -2.64 14.67 8.71
CA LYS A 51 -2.65 15.31 10.04
C LYS A 51 -1.92 16.65 10.08
N LYS A 52 -1.07 16.94 9.08
CA LYS A 52 -0.37 18.21 8.92
C LYS A 52 -1.23 19.31 8.26
N ILE A 53 -2.37 18.96 7.66
CA ILE A 53 -3.25 19.89 6.92
C ILE A 53 -4.49 20.28 7.75
N ALA A 54 -4.90 19.45 8.72
CA ALA A 54 -6.06 19.72 9.58
C ALA A 54 -5.74 20.55 10.84
N SER A 55 -4.68 21.36 10.82
CA SER A 55 -4.38 22.36 11.85
C SER A 55 -4.50 23.77 11.28
N HIS A 56 -5.74 24.19 11.01
CA HIS A 56 -6.10 25.59 10.81
C HIS A 56 -7.49 25.85 11.37
#